data_AF-A0A7C4YKL3-F1
#
_entry.id   AF-A0A7C4YKL3-F1
#
_cell.length_a   1.000
_cell.length_b   1.000
_cell.length_c   1.000
_cell.angle_alpha   90.00
_cell.angle_beta   90.00
_cell.angle_gamma   90.00
#
_symmetry.space_group_name_H-M   'P 1'
#
loop_
_entity.id
_entity.type
_entity.pdbx_description
1 polymer ?
#
loop_
_entity_poly.entity_id
_entity_poly.type
_entity_poly.pdbx_seq_one_letter_code
_entity_poly.pdbx_strand_id
1 'polypeptide(L)' 'MTSVVLNAEQAKVVREATETIELRDSKGDLLGYVSPSLDADVIAEAKRRVDSDGPWFSTQQVLDHLRSLERT' A
#
# COMPACT_ATOMS: atom_id res chain seq x y z
N MET A 1 -8.70 23.51 2.22
CA MET A 1 -8.50 22.07 2.42
C MET A 1 -9.86 21.47 2.72
N THR A 2 -10.31 20.49 1.95
CA THR A 2 -11.68 19.94 2.04
C THR A 2 -11.58 18.50 2.54
N SER A 3 -12.38 18.12 3.54
CA SER A 3 -12.34 16.80 4.18
C SER A 3 -13.70 16.12 4.17
N VAL A 4 -13.71 14.80 3.96
CA VAL A 4 -14.89 13.95 4.13
C VAL A 4 -14.85 13.35 5.53
N VAL A 5 -15.91 13.56 6.33
CA VAL A 5 -16.00 13.04 7.70
C VAL A 5 -16.74 11.71 7.67
N LEU A 6 -16.07 10.66 8.13
CA LEU A 6 -16.62 9.31 8.24
C LEU A 6 -17.36 9.13 9.55
N ASN A 7 -18.44 8.35 9.54
CA ASN A 7 -19.07 7.90 10.78
C ASN A 7 -18.24 6.77 11.46
N ALA A 8 -18.66 6.35 12.65
CA ALA A 8 -17.92 5.35 13.44
C ALA A 8 -17.73 4.02 12.70
N GLU A 9 -18.76 3.52 12.02
CA GLU A 9 -18.70 2.26 11.27
C GLU A 9 -17.76 2.37 10.06
N GLN A 10 -17.87 3.46 9.30
CA GLN A 10 -17.00 3.73 8.16
C GLN A 10 -15.54 3.90 8.60
N ALA A 11 -15.31 4.59 9.72
CA ALA A 11 -13.97 4.76 10.28
C ALA A 11 -13.37 3.43 10.74
N LYS A 12 -14.18 2.51 11.27
CA LYS A 12 -13.74 1.16 11.63
C LYS A 12 -13.31 0.38 10.40
N VAL A 13 -14.11 0.39 9.32
CA VAL A 13 -13.76 -0.26 8.04
C VAL A 13 -12.43 0.27 7.50
N VAL A 14 -12.21 1.58 7.52
CA VAL A 14 -10.95 2.18 7.05
C VAL A 14 -9.75 1.78 7.89
N ARG A 15 -9.92 1.61 9.21
CA ARG A 15 -8.82 1.23 10.11
C ARG A 15 -8.46 -0.25 10.03
N GLU A 16 -9.43 -1.11 9.80
CA GLU A 16 -9.25 -2.57 9.78
C GLU A 16 -8.92 -3.12 8.39
N ALA A 17 -9.08 -2.30 7.33
CA ALA A 17 -8.79 -2.74 5.98
C ALA A 17 -7.31 -3.08 5.79
N THR A 18 -7.08 -4.28 5.28
CA THR A 18 -5.76 -4.76 4.82
C THR A 18 -5.51 -4.46 3.34
N GLU A 19 -6.56 -4.08 2.62
CA GLU A 19 -6.56 -3.81 1.19
C GLU A 19 -7.04 -2.39 0.88
N THR A 20 -6.79 -1.92 -0.33
CA THR A 20 -7.27 -0.60 -0.80
C THR A 20 -8.80 -0.57 -0.81
N ILE A 21 -9.38 0.43 -0.15
CA ILE A 21 -10.82 0.66 -0.13
C ILE A 21 -11.23 1.57 -1.27
N GLU A 22 -12.29 1.22 -1.97
CA GLU A 22 -12.95 2.11 -2.92
C GLU A 22 -13.93 3.06 -2.21
N LEU A 23 -13.79 4.36 -2.46
CA LEU A 23 -14.78 5.36 -2.08
C LEU A 23 -15.78 5.49 -3.21
N ARG A 24 -17.02 5.10 -2.94
CA ARG A 24 -18.15 5.25 -3.89
C ARG A 24 -19.22 6.17 -3.33
N ASP A 25 -19.96 6.83 -4.20
CA ASP A 25 -21.14 7.61 -3.82
C ASP A 25 -22.36 6.69 -3.56
N SER A 26 -23.51 7.29 -3.19
CA SER A 26 -24.74 6.53 -2.92
C SER A 26 -25.35 5.86 -4.15
N LYS A 27 -24.95 6.25 -5.36
CA LYS A 27 -25.38 5.64 -6.63
C LYS A 27 -24.43 4.52 -7.06
N GLY A 28 -23.28 4.39 -6.39
CA GLY A 28 -22.25 3.39 -6.67
C GLY A 28 -21.11 3.91 -7.54
N ASP A 29 -21.08 5.20 -7.87
CA ASP A 29 -20.05 5.82 -8.70
C ASP A 29 -18.73 5.95 -7.92
N LEU A 30 -17.61 5.54 -8.51
CA LEU A 30 -16.29 5.61 -7.89
C LEU A 30 -15.79 7.06 -7.80
N LEU A 31 -15.52 7.50 -6.58
CA LEU A 31 -14.98 8.82 -6.27
C LEU A 31 -13.47 8.79 -5.99
N GLY A 32 -12.92 7.64 -5.58
CA GLY A 32 -11.49 7.49 -5.33
C GLY A 32 -11.13 6.26 -4.50
N TYR A 33 -9.92 6.28 -3.95
CA TYR A 33 -9.38 5.17 -3.18
C TYR A 33 -8.79 5.64 -1.85
N VAL A 34 -8.94 4.83 -0.81
CA VAL A 34 -8.22 4.97 0.46
C VAL A 34 -7.28 3.80 0.59
N SER A 35 -5.98 4.08 0.55
CA SER A 35 -4.99 3.07 0.88
C SER A 35 -5.12 2.70 2.35
N PRO A 36 -4.97 1.41 2.71
CA PRO A 36 -5.00 0.99 4.10
C PRO A 36 -3.90 1.73 4.86
N SER A 37 -4.16 2.03 6.13
CA SER A 37 -3.15 2.66 6.98
C SER A 37 -1.98 1.70 7.09
N LEU A 38 -0.81 2.08 6.56
CA LEU A 38 0.41 1.34 6.83
C LEU A 38 0.68 1.41 8.33
N ASP A 39 0.91 0.25 8.94
CA ASP A 39 1.36 0.17 10.32
C ASP A 39 2.63 1.02 10.51
N ALA A 40 2.74 1.69 11.64
CA ALA A 40 3.93 2.46 11.99
C ALA A 40 5.19 1.59 11.94
N ASP A 41 5.06 0.30 12.28
CA ASP A 41 6.14 -0.68 12.20
C ASP A 41 6.58 -0.97 10.77
N VAL A 42 5.63 -1.01 9.82
CA VAL A 42 5.93 -1.18 8.39
C VAL A 42 6.66 0.04 7.84
N ILE A 43 6.24 1.25 8.23
CA ILE A 43 6.91 2.49 7.83
C ILE A 43 8.31 2.56 8.44
N ALA A 44 8.46 2.20 9.71
CA ALA A 44 9.75 2.19 10.40
C ALA A 44 10.71 1.18 9.76
N GLU A 45 10.22 -0.02 9.43
CA GLU A 45 11.00 -1.03 8.72
C GLU A 45 11.39 -0.56 7.31
N ALA A 46 10.47 0.06 6.56
CA ALA A 46 10.77 0.60 5.24
C ALA A 46 11.88 1.67 5.31
N LYS A 47 11.82 2.57 6.30
CA LYS A 47 12.87 3.58 6.54
C LYS A 47 14.21 2.94 6.91
N ARG A 48 14.21 2.00 7.87
CA ARG A 48 15.42 1.25 8.25
C ARG A 48 16.03 0.53 7.05
N ARG A 49 15.19 -0.09 6.21
CA ARG A 49 15.67 -0.73 4.99
C ARG A 49 16.38 0.27 4.12
N VAL A 50 15.76 1.41 3.78
CA VAL A 50 16.33 2.48 2.95
C VAL A 50 17.71 2.94 3.45
N ASP A 51 17.91 3.00 4.76
CA ASP A 51 19.17 3.41 5.37
C ASP A 51 20.22 2.27 5.50
N SER A 52 19.89 1.04 5.11
CA SER A 52 20.81 -0.11 5.20
C SER A 52 21.85 -0.14 4.08
N ASP A 53 23.03 -0.70 4.37
CA ASP A 53 24.16 -0.81 3.44
C ASP A 53 23.92 -1.80 2.27
N GLY A 54 22.74 -2.42 2.19
CA GLY A 54 22.37 -3.36 1.14
C GLY A 54 22.70 -4.81 1.47
N PRO A 55 22.50 -5.73 0.50
CA PRO A 55 22.46 -5.46 -0.94
C PRO A 55 21.11 -4.90 -1.42
N TRP A 56 21.19 -3.87 -2.27
CA TRP A 56 20.06 -3.31 -2.98
C TRP A 56 20.08 -3.75 -4.44
N PHE A 57 18.94 -4.23 -4.92
CA PHE A 57 18.78 -4.62 -6.31
C PHE A 57 17.84 -3.65 -7.00
N SER A 58 18.25 -3.16 -8.16
CA SER A 58 17.36 -2.46 -9.08
C SER A 58 16.28 -3.41 -9.59
N THR A 59 15.15 -2.85 -10.01
CA THR A 59 14.08 -3.61 -10.67
C THR A 59 14.63 -4.47 -11.82
N GLN A 60 15.57 -3.94 -12.61
CA GLN A 60 16.16 -4.67 -13.73
C GLN A 60 16.92 -5.92 -13.27
N GLN A 61 17.74 -5.82 -12.22
CA GLN A 61 18.48 -6.95 -11.66
C GLN A 61 17.55 -8.05 -11.12
N VAL A 62 16.46 -7.66 -10.46
CA VAL A 62 15.43 -8.61 -9.99
C VAL A 62 14.77 -9.31 -11.18
N LEU A 63 14.35 -8.55 -12.20
CA LEU A 63 13.72 -9.11 -13.40
C LEU A 63 14.66 -10.03 -14.18
N ASP A 64 15.94 -9.69 -14.27
CA ASP A 64 16.95 -10.55 -14.90
C ASP A 64 17.12 -11.86 -14.15
N HIS A 65 17.14 -11.80 -12.81
CA HIS A 65 17.21 -13.00 -11.98
C HIS A 65 15.97 -13.89 -12.14
N LEU A 66 14.76 -13.34 -12.08
CA LEU A 66 13.53 -14.11 -12.25
C LEU A 66 13.47 -14.80 -13.63
N ARG A 67 13.83 -14.08 -14.70
CA ARG A 67 13.92 -14.65 -16.06
C ARG A 67 14.95 -15.78 -16.18
N SER A 68 16.00 -15.77 -15.36
CA SER A 68 16.99 -16.86 -15.35
C SER A 68 16.44 -18.14 -14.71
N LEU A 69 15.54 -18.03 -13.73
CA LEU A 69 14.94 -19.17 -13.02
C LEU A 69 13.89 -19.90 -13.89
N GLU A 70 13.14 -19.17 -14.71
CA GLU A 70 12.11 -19.75 -15.60
C GLU A 70 12.67 -20.53 -16.80
N ARG A 71 13.98 -20.41 -17.06
CA ARG A 71 14.66 -21.05 -18.20
C ARG A 71 15.33 -22.38 -17.82
N THR A 72 15.06 -22.91 -16.62
CA THR A 72 15.51 -24.22 -16.13
C THR A 72 14.36 -25.20 -16.14
#